data_AF-A0A2E1CYV3-F1
#
_entry.id   AF-A0A2E1CYV3-F1
#
_cell.length_a   1.000
_cell.length_b   1.000
_cell.length_c   1.000
_cell.angle_alpha   90.00
_cell.angle_beta   90.00
_cell.angle_gamma   90.00
#
_symmetry.space_group_name_H-M   'P 1'
#
loop_
_entity.id
_entity.type
_entity.pdbx_description
1 polymer ?
#
loop_
_entity_poly.entity_id
_entity_poly.type
_entity_poly.pdbx_seq_one_letter_code
_entity_poly.pdbx_strand_id
1 'polypeptide(L)' 'MKVLFVAILFVIPIYIWYRLVKRVDRILFDGRLNSFVLYLLLIAGWAGISLGLFFLLSEAL' A
#
# COMPACT_ATOMS: atom_id res chain seq x y z
N MET A 1 -16.37 2.75 -17.98
CA MET A 1 -16.84 2.91 -16.57
C MET A 1 -16.17 1.93 -15.60
N LYS A 2 -16.00 0.64 -15.94
CA LYS A 2 -15.40 -0.38 -15.04
C LYS A 2 -13.93 -0.11 -14.66
N VAL A 3 -13.09 0.32 -15.60
CA VAL A 3 -11.66 0.59 -15.37
C VAL A 3 -11.43 1.75 -14.40
N LEU A 4 -12.25 2.80 -14.47
CA LEU A 4 -12.22 3.95 -13.55
C LEU A 4 -12.58 3.55 -12.12
N PHE A 5 -13.57 2.67 -11.97
CA PHE A 5 -13.99 2.16 -10.66
C PHE A 5 -12.89 1.34 -9.99
N VAL A 6 -12.24 0.46 -10.76
CA VAL A 6 -11.11 -0.35 -10.28
C VAL A 6 -9.92 0.55 -9.90
N ALA A 7 -9.60 1.57 -10.71
CA ALA A 7 -8.52 2.50 -10.39
C ALA A 7 -8.76 3.26 -9.07
N ILE A 8 -9.98 3.75 -8.84
CA ILE A 8 -10.34 4.43 -7.58
C ILE A 8 -10.24 3.49 -6.38
N LEU A 9 -10.65 2.23 -6.54
CA LEU A 9 -10.53 1.18 -5.54
C LEU A 9 -9.08 0.89 -5.13
N PHE A 10 -8.11 1.15 -6.01
CA PHE A 10 -6.69 0.99 -5.71
C PHE A 10 -6.01 2.27 -5.21
N VAL A 11 -6.48 3.45 -5.61
CA VAL A 11 -5.95 4.74 -5.16
C VAL A 11 -6.23 5.00 -3.67
N ILE A 12 -7.40 4.59 -3.16
CA ILE A 12 -7.76 4.79 -1.75
C ILE A 12 -6.84 3.97 -0.81
N PRO A 13 -6.64 2.66 -1.00
CA PRO A 13 -5.68 1.87 -0.22
C PRO A 13 -4.25 2.40 -0.31
N ILE A 14 -3.80 2.84 -1.50
CA ILE A 14 -2.50 3.49 -1.71
C ILE A 14 -2.32 4.65 -0.74
N TYR A 15 -3.30 5.55 -0.73
CA TYR A 15 -3.22 6.76 0.04
C TYR A 15 -3.21 6.48 1.55
N ILE A 16 -4.06 5.54 2.00
CA ILE A 16 -4.10 5.11 3.40
C ILE A 16 -2.76 4.49 3.81
N TRP A 17 -2.22 3.59 2.98
CA TRP A 17 -0.93 2.94 3.24
C TRP A 17 0.22 3.94 3.32
N TYR A 18 0.30 4.86 2.37
CA TYR A 18 1.29 5.95 2.40
C TYR A 18 1.22 6.78 3.67
N ARG A 19 0.00 7.13 4.11
CA ARG A 19 -0.20 7.89 5.35
C ARG A 19 0.28 7.12 6.57
N LEU A 20 0.06 5.80 6.58
CA LEU A 20 0.47 4.90 7.65
C LEU A 20 2.00 4.79 7.70
N VAL A 21 2.67 4.54 6.57
CA VAL A 21 4.14 4.48 6.48
C VAL A 21 4.77 5.81 6.95
N LYS A 22 4.24 6.96 6.51
CA LYS A 22 4.72 8.28 6.98
C LYS A 22 4.45 8.56 8.46
N ARG A 23 3.40 7.98 9.03
CA ARG A 23 3.12 8.09 10.47
C ARG A 23 4.11 7.23 11.26
N VAL A 24 4.37 6.01 10.81
CA VAL A 24 5.36 5.10 11.41
C VAL A 24 6.76 5.70 11.34
N ASP A 25 7.16 6.25 10.19
CA ASP A 25 8.43 6.96 10.02
C ASP A 25 8.61 8.11 11.01
N ARG A 26 7.58 8.95 11.16
CA ARG A 26 7.64 10.04 12.15
C ARG A 26 7.67 9.60 13.60
N ILE A 27 7.02 8.48 13.94
CA ILE A 27 6.94 8.00 15.34
C ILE A 27 8.20 7.21 15.74
N LEU A 28 8.72 6.37 14.84
CA LEU A 28 9.81 5.44 15.16
C LEU A 28 11.18 5.94 14.70
N PHE A 29 11.23 6.81 13.69
CA PHE A 29 12.49 7.21 13.03
C PHE A 29 12.65 8.73 12.95
N ASP A 30 11.79 9.51 13.61
CA ASP A 30 11.74 10.99 13.57
C ASP A 30 11.70 11.58 12.15
N GLY A 31 11.18 10.83 11.17
CA GLY A 31 11.18 11.29 9.77
C GLY A 31 12.55 11.23 9.09
N ARG A 32 13.52 10.52 9.66
CA ARG A 32 14.88 10.35 9.10
C ARG A 32 15.00 9.18 8.13
N LEU A 33 13.93 8.42 7.88
CA LEU A 33 13.99 7.37 6.87
C LEU A 33 14.32 7.97 5.50
N ASN A 34 15.38 7.44 4.91
CA ASN A 34 15.80 7.83 3.58
C ASN A 34 14.66 7.53 2.59
N SER A 35 14.49 8.39 1.58
CA SER A 35 13.38 8.31 0.62
C SER A 35 13.31 6.94 -0.06
N PHE A 36 14.47 6.31 -0.29
CA PHE A 36 14.57 4.95 -0.81
C PHE A 36 13.86 3.90 0.06
N VAL A 37 14.04 3.95 1.39
CA VAL A 37 13.43 2.98 2.32
C VAL A 37 11.91 3.21 2.40
N LEU A 38 11.48 4.48 2.36
CA LEU A 38 10.08 4.87 2.31
C LEU A 38 9.38 4.30 1.06
N TYR A 39 10.03 4.39 -0.11
CA TYR A 39 9.54 3.77 -1.35
C TYR A 39 9.50 2.25 -1.25
N LEU A 40 10.52 1.63 -0.63
CA LEU A 40 10.57 0.18 -0.45
C LEU A 40 9.40 -0.33 0.41
N LEU A 41 9.08 0.38 1.51
CA LEU A 41 7.95 0.06 2.39
C LEU A 41 6.60 0.24 1.70
N LEU A 42 6.48 1.24 0.82
CA LEU A 42 5.29 1.43 0.00
C LEU A 42 5.09 0.27 -0.97
N ILE A 43 6.14 -0.14 -1.69
CA ILE A 43 6.11 -1.25 -2.65
C ILE A 43 5.81 -2.56 -1.93
N ALA A 44 6.45 -2.82 -0.79
CA ALA A 44 6.25 -4.04 -0.01
C ALA A 44 4.80 -4.18 0.49
N GLY A 45 4.22 -3.10 1.02
CA GLY A 45 2.82 -3.12 1.44
C GLY A 45 1.86 -3.31 0.27
N TRP A 46 2.19 -2.75 -0.90
CA TRP A 46 1.41 -2.96 -2.12
C TRP A 46 1.43 -4.40 -2.62
N ALA A 47 2.61 -5.02 -2.61
CA ALA A 47 2.78 -6.43 -2.96
C ALA A 47 1.97 -7.32 -2.00
N GLY A 48 1.96 -6.99 -0.70
CA GLY A 48 1.16 -7.70 0.30
C GLY A 48 -0.35 -7.60 0.05
N ILE A 49 -0.88 -6.41 -0.24
CA ILE A 49 -2.30 -6.21 -0.56
C ILE A 49 -2.67 -6.98 -1.84
N SER A 50 -1.80 -6.95 -2.85
CA SER A 50 -2.02 -7.65 -4.12
C SER A 50 -2.02 -9.17 -3.93
N LEU A 51 -1.11 -9.70 -3.12
CA LEU A 51 -1.07 -11.11 -2.77
C LEU A 51 -2.30 -11.53 -1.97
N GLY A 52 -2.71 -10.75 -0.97
CA GLY A 52 -3.93 -11.04 -0.19
C GLY A 52 -5.19 -11.06 -1.05
N LEU A 53 -5.33 -10.11 -1.98
CA LEU A 53 -6.42 -10.09 -2.96
C LEU A 53 -6.36 -11.31 -3.90
N PHE A 54 -5.17 -11.70 -4.35
CA PHE A 54 -4.98 -12.88 -5.18
C PHE A 54 -5.41 -14.17 -4.46
N PHE A 55 -5.00 -14.35 -3.20
CA PHE A 55 -5.41 -15.52 -2.40
C PHE A 55 -6.92 -15.58 -2.19
N LEU A 56 -7.54 -14.46 -1.80
CA LEU A 56 -9.00 -14.36 -1.65
C LEU A 56 -9.75 -14.69 -2.95
N LEU A 57 -9.22 -14.24 -4.10
CA LEU A 57 -9.79 -14.55 -5.41
C LEU A 57 -9.59 -16.02 -5.80
N SER A 58 -8.47 -16.64 -5.41
CA SER A 58 -8.17 -18.04 -5.71
C SER A 58 -9.00 -19.02 -4.87
N GLU A 59 -9.34 -18.68 -3.63
CA GLU A 59 -10.21 -19.51 -2.79
C GLU A 59 -11.69 -19.36 -3.13
N ALA A 60 -12.08 -18.25 -3.78
CA ALA A 60 -13.44 -18.01 -4.23
C ALA A 60 -13.81 -18.70 -5.55
N LEU A 61 -12.84 -19.33 -6.22
CA LEU A 61 -12.97 -19.98 -7.53
C LEU A 61 -13.00 -21.51 -7.40
#